data_AF-A0A399YDJ2-F1
#
_entry.id   AF-A0A399YDJ2-F1
#
_cell.length_a   1.000
_cell.length_b   1.000
_cell.length_c   1.000
_cell.angle_alpha   90.00
_cell.angle_beta   90.00
_cell.angle_gamma   90.00
#
_symmetry.space_group_name_H-M   'P 1'
#
loop_
_entity.id
_entity.type
_entity.pdbx_description
1 polymer ?
#
loop_
_entity_poly.entity_id
_entity_poly.type
_entity_poly.pdbx_seq_one_letter_code
_entity_poly.pdbx_strand_id
1 'polypeptide(L)'
;MAAPTKIAKLALKYGPVVYTLAQKYGPQVAEQILRQREPAQRLVAARRERSSARRLALRHADSVVEGTLQMVFHAGEPYWVVFSRNEPVGTHPHTNIPYESLLLNADPAKRVRPEELRRTVHLPRRTRR
;
A
#
# COMPACT_ATOMS: atom_id res chain seq x y z
N MET A 1 -16.80 20.22 12.37
CA MET A 1 -16.58 21.45 11.59
C MET A 1 -15.07 21.66 11.41
N ALA A 2 -14.55 21.58 10.20
CA ALA A 2 -13.11 21.72 9.95
C ALA A 2 -12.69 23.19 10.09
N ALA A 3 -11.73 23.47 10.97
CA ALA A 3 -11.33 24.82 11.33
C ALA A 3 -10.87 25.64 10.10
N PRO A 4 -11.38 26.88 9.90
CA PRO A 4 -11.12 27.72 8.73
C PRO A 4 -9.63 28.05 8.53
N THR A 5 -8.83 27.98 9.59
CA THR A 5 -7.38 28.20 9.59
C THR A 5 -6.58 27.18 8.78
N LYS A 6 -7.07 25.94 8.62
CA LYS A 6 -6.37 24.92 7.81
C LYS A 6 -6.56 25.11 6.31
N ILE A 7 -7.70 25.70 5.90
CA ILE A 7 -8.06 25.94 4.50
C ILE A 7 -7.21 27.08 3.93
N ALA A 8 -7.02 28.16 4.69
CA ALA A 8 -6.18 29.29 4.28
C ALA A 8 -4.70 28.90 4.08
N LYS A 9 -4.12 28.08 4.98
CA LYS A 9 -2.74 27.58 4.82
C LYS A 9 -2.59 26.66 3.61
N LEU A 10 -3.61 25.85 3.29
CA LEU A 10 -3.61 24.99 2.11
C LEU A 10 -3.78 25.81 0.82
N ALA A 11 -4.60 26.85 0.82
CA ALA A 11 -4.76 27.77 -0.30
C ALA A 11 -3.47 28.54 -0.59
N LEU A 12 -2.69 28.92 0.44
CA LEU A 12 -1.37 29.52 0.25
C LEU A 12 -0.35 28.52 -0.32
N LYS A 13 -0.29 27.28 0.22
CA LYS A 13 0.68 26.26 -0.23
C LYS A 13 0.41 25.75 -1.64
N TYR A 14 -0.85 25.67 -2.05
CA TYR A 14 -1.28 25.18 -3.37
C TYR A 14 -1.82 26.31 -4.26
N GLY A 15 -1.53 27.57 -3.91
CA GLY A 15 -2.07 28.78 -4.54
C GLY A 15 -2.05 28.75 -6.07
N PRO A 16 -0.92 28.43 -6.73
CA PRO A 16 -0.87 28.42 -8.19
C PRO A 16 -1.79 27.35 -8.82
N VAL A 17 -1.87 26.16 -8.22
CA VAL A 17 -2.61 25.02 -8.76
C VAL A 17 -4.12 25.21 -8.56
N VAL A 18 -4.52 25.68 -7.38
CA VAL A 18 -5.94 25.97 -7.09
C VAL A 18 -6.41 27.17 -7.91
N TYR A 19 -5.58 28.21 -8.08
CA TYR A 19 -5.89 29.39 -8.88
C TYR A 19 -6.08 29.06 -10.36
N THR A 20 -5.16 28.30 -10.96
CA THR A 20 -5.23 27.88 -12.36
C THR A 20 -6.43 26.97 -12.65
N LEU A 21 -6.77 26.05 -11.74
CA LEU A 21 -7.98 25.25 -11.85
C LEU A 21 -9.26 26.08 -11.71
N ALA A 22 -9.28 27.04 -10.77
CA ALA A 22 -10.43 27.93 -10.59
C ALA A 22 -10.64 28.86 -11.80
N GLN A 23 -9.56 29.36 -12.42
CA GLN A 23 -9.65 30.15 -13.64
C GLN A 23 -10.19 29.34 -14.83
N LYS A 24 -9.80 28.07 -14.95
CA LYS A 24 -10.15 27.25 -16.11
C LYS A 24 -11.52 26.60 -16.03
N TYR A 25 -11.99 26.27 -14.83
CA TYR A 25 -13.21 25.47 -14.63
C TYR A 25 -14.24 26.11 -13.69
N GLY A 26 -13.93 27.29 -13.13
CA GLY A 26 -14.80 28.00 -12.19
C GLY A 26 -14.70 27.49 -10.75
N PRO A 27 -15.08 28.33 -9.76
CA PRO A 27 -14.92 28.04 -8.35
C PRO A 27 -15.74 26.83 -7.86
N GLN A 28 -16.92 26.61 -8.45
CA GLN A 28 -17.81 25.49 -8.06
C GLN A 28 -17.20 24.13 -8.41
N VAL A 29 -16.53 24.00 -9.56
CA VAL A 29 -15.85 22.76 -9.96
C VAL A 29 -14.62 22.49 -9.08
N ALA A 30 -13.86 23.54 -8.76
CA ALA A 30 -12.73 23.42 -7.84
C ALA A 30 -13.17 22.97 -6.43
N GLU A 31 -14.27 23.53 -5.91
CA GLU A 31 -14.85 23.10 -4.64
C GLU A 31 -15.36 21.66 -4.68
N GLN A 32 -15.95 21.23 -5.80
CA GLN A 32 -16.45 19.86 -5.96
C GLN A 32 -15.31 18.84 -6.01
N ILE A 33 -14.20 19.16 -6.68
CA ILE A 33 -12.97 18.34 -6.67
C ILE A 33 -12.34 18.30 -5.28
N LEU A 34 -12.32 19.44 -4.57
CA LEU A 34 -11.83 19.52 -3.19
C LEU A 34 -12.73 18.75 -2.20
N ARG A 35 -14.05 18.70 -2.42
CA ARG A 35 -15.00 17.93 -1.60
C ARG A 35 -14.98 16.43 -1.93
N GLN A 36 -14.72 16.05 -3.18
CA GLN A 36 -14.49 14.67 -3.62
C GLN A 36 -13.09 14.14 -3.23
N ARG A 37 -12.41 14.76 -2.25
CA ARG A 37 -11.15 14.24 -1.70
C ARG A 37 -11.31 12.89 -1.01
N GLU A 38 -12.48 12.60 -0.44
CA GLU A 38 -12.78 11.35 0.26
C GLU A 38 -12.42 10.09 -0.56
N PRO A 39 -12.94 9.88 -1.79
CA PRO A 39 -12.57 8.72 -2.60
C PRO A 39 -11.09 8.69 -2.98
N ALA A 40 -10.49 9.83 -3.32
CA ALA A 40 -9.06 9.89 -3.65
C ALA A 40 -8.18 9.56 -2.43
N GLN A 41 -8.54 10.04 -1.25
CA GLN A 41 -7.85 9.74 0.00
C GLN A 41 -7.96 8.27 0.38
N ARG A 42 -9.12 7.64 0.18
CA ARG A 42 -9.31 6.19 0.41
C ARG A 42 -8.43 5.34 -0.50
N LEU A 43 -8.33 5.68 -1.79
CA LEU A 43 -7.44 4.97 -2.72
C LEU A 43 -5.97 5.11 -2.34
N VAL A 44 -5.55 6.32 -1.94
CA VAL A 44 -4.18 6.57 -1.47
C VAL A 44 -3.89 5.83 -0.16
N ALA A 45 -4.83 5.84 0.79
CA ALA A 45 -4.74 5.10 2.05
C ALA A 45 -4.63 3.59 1.80
N ALA A 46 -5.53 3.01 0.99
CA ALA A 46 -5.51 1.60 0.64
C ALA A 46 -4.20 1.19 -0.07
N ARG A 47 -3.65 2.05 -0.92
CA ARG A 47 -2.35 1.79 -1.57
C ARG A 47 -1.19 1.83 -0.58
N ARG A 48 -1.24 2.77 0.38
CA ARG A 48 -0.25 2.89 1.45
C ARG A 48 -0.28 1.69 2.38
N GLU A 49 -1.47 1.23 2.76
CA GLU A 49 -1.68 0.05 3.58
C GLU A 49 -1.14 -1.21 2.91
N ARG A 50 -1.44 -1.43 1.62
CA ARG A 50 -0.87 -2.54 0.83
C ARG A 50 0.66 -2.52 0.78
N SER A 51 1.26 -1.35 0.55
CA SER A 51 2.72 -1.20 0.53
C SER A 51 3.32 -1.47 1.92
N SER A 52 2.64 -1.01 2.98
CA SER A 52 3.06 -1.26 4.35
C SER A 52 2.97 -2.74 4.73
N ALA A 53 1.92 -3.44 4.30
CA ALA A 53 1.71 -4.86 4.57
C ALA A 53 2.84 -5.72 3.99
N ARG A 54 3.21 -5.51 2.72
CA ARG A 54 4.35 -6.21 2.11
C ARG A 54 5.65 -5.97 2.88
N ARG A 55 5.91 -4.72 3.29
CA ARG A 55 7.14 -4.38 4.03
C ARG A 55 7.17 -5.01 5.42
N LEU A 56 6.04 -5.05 6.11
CA LEU A 56 5.90 -5.70 7.42
C LEU A 56 6.06 -7.21 7.30
N ALA A 57 5.45 -7.82 6.29
CA ALA A 57 5.63 -9.24 5.98
C ALA A 57 7.10 -9.57 5.74
N LEU A 58 7.79 -8.77 4.92
CA LEU A 58 9.23 -8.95 4.67
C LEU A 58 10.08 -8.87 5.93
N ARG A 59 9.78 -7.95 6.85
CA ARG A 59 10.49 -7.85 8.13
C ARG A 59 10.17 -9.03 9.05
N HIS A 60 8.94 -9.51 9.05
CA HIS A 60 8.53 -10.67 9.83
C HIS A 60 9.21 -11.94 9.31
N ALA A 61 9.25 -12.13 8.00
CA ALA A 61 9.94 -13.26 7.38
C ALA A 61 11.45 -13.25 7.66
N ASP A 62 12.11 -12.09 7.71
CA ASP A 62 13.53 -12.00 8.11
C ASP A 62 13.77 -12.45 9.56
N SER A 63 12.77 -12.35 10.44
CA SER A 63 12.92 -12.69 11.86
C SER A 63 12.68 -14.17 12.18
N VAL A 64 12.19 -14.96 11.23
CA VAL A 64 11.85 -16.37 11.45
C VAL A 64 12.82 -17.31 10.73
N VAL A 65 12.94 -18.54 11.22
CA VAL A 65 13.83 -19.55 10.66
C VAL A 65 13.31 -20.01 9.30
N GLU A 66 14.17 -19.94 8.28
CA GLU A 66 13.81 -20.28 6.89
C GLU A 66 12.55 -19.53 6.41
N GLY A 67 12.49 -18.23 6.74
CA GLY A 67 11.35 -17.39 6.43
C GLY A 67 11.00 -17.35 4.96
N THR A 68 9.77 -17.71 4.62
CA THR A 68 9.22 -17.56 3.27
C THR A 68 7.88 -16.83 3.31
N LEU A 69 7.49 -16.28 2.16
CA LEU A 69 6.30 -15.45 2.02
C LEU A 69 5.43 -15.97 0.89
N GLN A 70 4.12 -15.89 1.06
CA GLN A 70 3.17 -16.12 -0.01
C GLN A 70 2.10 -15.04 -0.02
N MET A 71 1.87 -14.45 -1.20
CA MET A 71 0.74 -13.56 -1.41
C MET A 71 -0.49 -14.39 -1.79
N VAL A 72 -1.54 -14.25 -1.00
CA VAL A 72 -2.84 -14.88 -1.23
C VAL A 72 -3.93 -13.82 -1.29
N PHE A 73 -5.03 -14.13 -1.96
CA PHE A 73 -6.18 -13.25 -2.04
C PHE A 73 -7.36 -13.87 -1.32
N HIS A 74 -8.01 -13.09 -0.48
CA HIS A 74 -9.25 -13.48 0.18
C HIS A 74 -10.23 -12.32 0.11
N ALA A 75 -11.47 -12.58 -0.35
CA ALA A 75 -12.50 -11.56 -0.54
C ALA A 75 -12.05 -10.34 -1.39
N GLY A 76 -11.15 -10.56 -2.36
CA GLY A 76 -10.61 -9.48 -3.21
C GLY A 76 -9.49 -8.66 -2.57
N GLU A 77 -9.07 -8.98 -1.35
CA GLU A 77 -7.99 -8.30 -0.64
C GLU A 77 -6.70 -9.15 -0.62
N PRO A 78 -5.52 -8.53 -0.82
CA PRO A 78 -4.25 -9.24 -0.77
C PRO A 78 -3.75 -9.39 0.67
N TYR A 79 -3.41 -10.61 1.05
CA TYR A 79 -2.77 -10.98 2.31
C TYR A 79 -1.40 -11.59 2.05
N TRP A 80 -0.40 -11.16 2.80
CA TRP A 80 0.93 -11.75 2.82
C TRP A 80 1.04 -12.70 4.01
N VAL A 81 1.00 -14.00 3.73
CA VAL A 81 1.23 -15.02 4.74
C VAL A 81 2.72 -15.28 4.83
N VAL A 82 3.23 -15.26 6.05
CA VAL A 82 4.62 -15.53 6.41
C VAL A 82 4.70 -16.95 6.94
N PHE A 83 5.71 -17.69 6.50
CA PHE A 83 5.97 -19.06 6.91
C PHE A 83 7.33 -19.16 7.59
N SER A 84 7.43 -20.07 8.56
CA SER A 84 8.67 -20.54 9.16
C SER A 84 8.84 -22.00 8.77
N ARG A 85 9.93 -22.33 8.06
CA ARG A 85 10.13 -23.64 7.40
C ARG A 85 8.99 -23.96 6.42
N ASN A 86 7.87 -24.48 6.91
CA ASN A 86 6.65 -24.75 6.14
C ASN A 86 5.34 -24.41 6.88
N GLU A 87 5.42 -23.86 8.10
CA GLU A 87 4.27 -23.56 8.95
C GLU A 87 3.91 -22.07 8.85
N PRO A 88 2.62 -21.72 8.65
CA PRO A 88 2.20 -20.32 8.63
C PRO A 88 2.28 -19.72 10.04
N VAL A 89 3.06 -18.64 10.20
CA VAL A 89 3.32 -17.99 11.49
C VAL A 89 2.65 -16.62 11.63
N GLY A 90 2.24 -16.00 10.53
CA GLY A 90 1.53 -14.72 10.59
C GLY A 90 1.08 -14.18 9.25
N THR A 91 0.17 -13.22 9.29
CA THR A 91 -0.43 -12.59 8.11
C THR A 91 -0.32 -11.07 8.16
N HIS A 92 -0.05 -10.45 7.01
CA HIS A 92 0.00 -9.00 6.85
C HIS A 92 -0.84 -8.57 5.63
N PRO A 93 -1.88 -7.72 5.78
CA PRO A 93 -2.34 -7.12 7.04
C PRO A 93 -2.82 -8.19 8.04
N HIS A 94 -2.77 -7.84 9.33
CA HIS A 94 -3.19 -8.75 10.39
C HIS A 94 -4.70 -9.03 10.26
N THR A 95 -5.08 -10.29 10.39
CA THR A 95 -6.46 -10.74 10.26
C THR A 95 -6.70 -11.94 11.17
N ASN A 96 -7.96 -12.11 11.58
CA ASN A 96 -8.42 -13.27 12.37
C ASN A 96 -8.91 -14.43 11.49
N ILE A 97 -8.82 -14.29 10.16
CA ILE A 97 -9.20 -15.36 9.23
C ILE A 97 -8.26 -16.56 9.44
N PRO A 98 -8.79 -17.78 9.57
CA PRO A 98 -7.96 -18.96 9.76
C PRO A 98 -7.07 -19.23 8.55
N TYR A 99 -5.87 -19.74 8.79
CA TYR A 99 -4.91 -20.03 7.71
C TYR A 99 -5.45 -21.03 6.70
N GLU A 100 -6.28 -21.98 7.12
CA GLU A 100 -6.97 -22.94 6.24
C GLU A 100 -7.78 -22.22 5.16
N SER A 101 -8.49 -21.15 5.51
CA SER A 101 -9.27 -20.36 4.55
C SER A 101 -8.40 -19.48 3.66
N LEU A 102 -7.30 -18.93 4.19
CA LEU A 102 -6.36 -18.12 3.40
C LEU A 102 -5.54 -18.95 2.41
N LEU A 103 -5.22 -20.20 2.77
CA LEU A 103 -4.32 -21.08 2.04
C LEU A 103 -5.03 -22.18 1.25
N LEU A 104 -6.36 -22.28 1.30
CA LEU A 104 -7.17 -23.33 0.68
C LEU A 104 -6.76 -23.63 -0.78
N ASN A 105 -6.46 -22.59 -1.56
CA ASN A 105 -6.08 -22.68 -2.98
C ASN A 105 -4.66 -22.14 -3.25
N ALA A 106 -3.84 -22.01 -2.21
CA ALA A 106 -2.50 -21.45 -2.31
C ALA A 106 -1.49 -22.53 -2.66
N ASP A 107 -0.85 -22.41 -3.83
CA ASP A 107 0.19 -23.34 -4.28
C ASP A 107 1.48 -23.16 -3.45
N PRO A 108 1.94 -24.15 -2.66
CA PRO A 108 3.13 -24.03 -1.84
C PRO A 108 4.41 -23.75 -2.64
N ALA A 109 4.47 -24.14 -3.91
CA ALA A 109 5.65 -23.92 -4.77
C ALA A 109 5.86 -22.44 -5.13
N LYS A 110 4.84 -21.60 -4.95
CA LYS A 110 4.91 -20.15 -5.21
C LYS A 110 5.38 -19.33 -4.01
N ARG A 111 5.88 -19.97 -2.95
CA ARG A 111 6.49 -19.29 -1.82
C ARG A 111 7.80 -18.66 -2.25
N VAL A 112 8.02 -17.42 -1.81
CA VAL A 112 9.15 -16.59 -2.21
C VAL A 112 9.98 -16.24 -0.99
N ARG A 113 11.30 -16.26 -1.12
CA ARG A 113 12.19 -15.80 -0.05
C ARG A 113 12.23 -14.27 0.03
N PRO A 114 12.41 -13.68 1.22
CA PRO A 114 12.50 -12.22 1.39
C PRO A 114 13.54 -11.56 0.48
N GLU A 115 14.67 -12.25 0.24
CA GLU A 115 15.76 -11.78 -0.60
C GLU A 115 15.38 -11.68 -2.09
N GLU A 116 14.64 -12.64 -2.62
CA GLU A 116 14.16 -12.66 -4.01
C GLU A 116 13.20 -11.49 -4.26
N LEU A 117 12.31 -11.24 -3.29
CA LEU A 117 11.30 -10.20 -3.38
C LEU A 117 11.88 -8.77 -3.27
N ARG A 118 13.11 -8.63 -2.74
CA ARG A 118 13.86 -7.36 -2.67
C ARG A 118 14.65 -7.09 -3.96
N ARG A 119 15.16 -8.14 -4.61
CA ARG A 119 16.06 -8.04 -5.77
C ARG A 119 15.42 -7.54 -7.06
N THR A 120 14.10 -7.36 -7.11
CA THR A 120 13.37 -6.93 -8.32
C THR A 120 13.73 -5.55 -8.88
N VAL A 121 14.51 -4.73 -8.18
CA VAL A 121 14.94 -3.41 -8.67
C VAL A 121 16.38 -3.51 -9.19
N HIS A 122 16.55 -4.12 -10.36
CA HIS A 122 17.80 -3.99 -11.12
C HIS A 122 17.82 -2.59 -11.75
N LEU A 123 18.28 -1.59 -11.00
CA LEU A 123 18.53 -0.28 -11.58
C LEU A 123 19.72 -0.42 -12.53
N PRO A 124 19.59 -0.04 -13.81
CA PRO A 124 20.74 0.01 -14.69
C PRO A 124 21.77 0.94 -14.03
N ARG A 125 22.99 0.42 -13.83
CA ARG A 125 24.09 1.18 -13.25
C ARG A 125 24.34 2.38 -14.16
N ARG A 126 23.95 3.59 -13.72
CA ARG A 126 24.16 4.82 -14.47
C ARG A 126 25.67 5.02 -14.61
N THR A 127 26.23 4.73 -15.80
CA THR A 127 27.59 5.11 -16.15
C THR A 127 27.69 6.62 -16.02
N ARG A 128 28.52 7.10 -15.08
CA ARG A 128 28.96 8.50 -15.05
C ARG A 128 29.82 8.70 -16.30
N ARG A 129 29.36 9.54 -17.21
CA ARG A 129 30.19 10.15 -18.24
C ARG A 129 30.78 11.43 -17.66
#